data_AF-A0A0S2EWF3-F1
#
_entry.id   AF-A0A0S2EWF3-F1
#
_cell.length_a   1.000
_cell.length_b   1.000
_cell.length_c   1.000
_cell.angle_alpha   90.00
_cell.angle_beta   90.00
_cell.angle_gamma   90.00
#
_symmetry.space_group_name_H-M   'P 1'
#
loop_
_entity.id
_entity.type
_entity.pdbx_description
1 polymer ?
#
loop_
_entity_poly.entity_id
_entity_poly.type
_entity_poly.pdbx_seq_one_letter_code
_entity_poly.pdbx_strand_id
1 'polypeptide(L)'
;MSERWPALLPDAEAILDHYRVKENATLRVGGGTSLTFFVDHRLSFDLDLFVGDPAPRAGHLHRLMASGLPRSLTSDVQYPGNFVKLVWDDIGEIDLLAAAPLTPHPGIPVRVQGVDLCLEHPEEVVTKKLVYRATSPAAVKGRDIYDIHACLGAGLVRPSNLAGVVGAERFDAVLEALEYDTDRIMEEVRELSQRRFAPSPDDLRRSMLELASASPAMDFVEYGAPLNFEHLEARIGLRIEAGTDARRCP
;
A
#
# COMPACT_ATOMS: atom_id res chain seq x y z
N MET A 1 -9.74 -3.62 18.92
CA MET A 1 -8.41 -3.70 18.27
C MET A 1 -8.15 -2.33 17.63
N SER A 2 -6.94 -1.80 17.75
CA SER A 2 -6.52 -0.50 17.19
C SER A 2 -5.42 -0.71 16.14
N GLU A 3 -5.10 0.34 15.38
CA GLU A 3 -3.90 0.33 14.53
C GLU A 3 -2.65 0.11 15.38
N ARG A 4 -1.64 -0.56 14.80
CA ARG A 4 -0.33 -0.75 15.45
C ARG A 4 0.80 0.02 14.79
N TRP A 5 0.69 0.27 13.49
CA TRP A 5 1.65 1.05 12.72
C TRP A 5 2.00 2.43 13.32
N PRO A 6 1.12 3.15 14.06
CA PRO A 6 1.50 4.45 14.63
C PRO A 6 2.65 4.36 15.63
N ALA A 7 2.83 3.22 16.30
CA ALA A 7 3.96 3.01 17.21
C ALA A 7 5.31 2.87 16.46
N LEU A 8 5.27 2.55 15.16
CA LEU A 8 6.45 2.45 14.30
C LEU A 8 6.89 3.79 13.71
N LEU A 9 6.10 4.87 13.88
CA LEU A 9 6.37 6.19 13.28
C LEU A 9 7.75 6.78 13.65
N PRO A 10 8.22 6.73 14.91
CA PRO A 10 9.54 7.28 15.25
C PRO A 10 10.68 6.57 14.51
N ASP A 11 10.61 5.25 14.39
CA ASP A 11 11.63 4.46 13.69
C ASP A 11 11.52 4.61 12.17
N ALA A 12 10.29 4.74 11.65
CA ALA A 12 10.05 5.09 10.26
C ALA A 12 10.62 6.47 9.90
N GLU A 13 10.47 7.47 10.78
CA GLU A 13 11.04 8.81 10.58
C GLU A 13 12.57 8.76 10.48
N ALA A 14 13.25 7.97 11.32
CA ALA A 14 14.69 7.78 11.22
C ALA A 14 15.13 7.19 9.87
N ILE A 15 14.36 6.25 9.32
CA ILE A 15 14.59 5.67 8.00
C ILE A 15 14.34 6.70 6.90
N LEU A 16 13.22 7.42 6.97
CA LEU A 16 12.88 8.48 6.02
C LEU A 16 13.96 9.57 5.98
N ASP A 17 14.46 9.98 7.14
CA ASP A 17 15.54 10.95 7.28
C ASP A 17 16.86 10.45 6.70
N HIS A 18 17.18 9.17 6.90
CA HIS A 18 18.34 8.56 6.25
C HIS A 18 18.27 8.72 4.73
N TYR A 19 17.15 8.33 4.11
CA TYR A 19 17.00 8.44 2.66
C TYR A 19 16.99 9.88 2.18
N ARG A 20 16.30 10.77 2.89
CA ARG A 20 16.23 12.19 2.54
C ARG A 20 17.61 12.85 2.58
N VAL A 21 18.39 12.58 3.61
CA VAL A 21 19.67 13.28 3.86
C VAL A 21 20.85 12.61 3.16
N LYS A 22 20.90 11.27 3.14
CA LYS A 22 22.05 10.51 2.61
C LYS A 22 21.88 10.09 1.16
N GLU A 23 20.65 9.77 0.77
CA GLU A 23 20.34 9.24 -0.56
C GLU A 23 19.69 10.29 -1.48
N ASN A 24 19.35 11.47 -0.96
CA ASN A 24 18.59 12.52 -1.64
C ASN A 24 17.32 11.94 -2.31
N ALA A 25 16.67 11.00 -1.62
CA ALA A 25 15.53 10.25 -2.10
C ALA A 25 14.36 10.34 -1.12
N THR A 26 13.15 10.17 -1.64
CA THR A 26 11.91 10.11 -0.85
C THR A 26 11.40 8.67 -0.84
N LEU A 27 10.89 8.22 0.31
CA LEU A 27 10.16 6.95 0.41
C LEU A 27 8.65 7.22 0.44
N ARG A 28 7.89 6.30 -0.14
CA ARG A 28 6.43 6.30 -0.11
C ARG A 28 5.90 5.25 0.86
N VAL A 29 5.02 5.63 1.77
CA VAL A 29 4.24 4.69 2.59
C VAL A 29 3.16 4.09 1.72
N GLY A 30 3.23 2.79 1.44
CA GLY A 30 2.29 2.11 0.57
C GLY A 30 1.45 1.06 1.27
N GLY A 31 0.97 0.09 0.48
CA GLY A 31 0.27 -1.07 0.99
C GLY A 31 -1.02 -0.76 1.75
N GLY A 32 -1.37 -1.63 2.71
CA GLY A 32 -2.62 -1.50 3.47
C GLY A 32 -2.67 -0.24 4.33
N THR A 33 -1.52 0.20 4.87
CA THR A 33 -1.44 1.37 5.74
C THR A 33 -1.69 2.66 4.98
N SER A 34 -1.23 2.78 3.73
CA SER A 34 -1.62 3.94 2.91
C SER A 34 -3.15 4.01 2.74
N LEU A 35 -3.79 2.88 2.43
CA LEU A 35 -5.23 2.85 2.19
C LEU A 35 -6.08 3.26 3.41
N THR A 36 -5.58 3.08 4.63
CA THR A 36 -6.33 3.49 5.83
C THR A 36 -6.44 5.01 6.00
N PHE A 37 -5.72 5.82 5.21
CA PHE A 37 -5.92 7.28 5.14
C PHE A 37 -7.09 7.69 4.23
N PHE A 38 -7.61 6.76 3.44
CA PHE A 38 -8.65 7.02 2.43
C PHE A 38 -9.94 6.25 2.70
N VAL A 39 -9.85 5.04 3.24
CA VAL A 39 -11.00 4.16 3.43
C VAL A 39 -10.93 3.33 4.72
N ASP A 40 -11.98 3.43 5.55
CA ASP A 40 -12.14 2.70 6.82
C ASP A 40 -12.61 1.24 6.63
N HIS A 41 -11.89 0.47 5.83
CA HIS A 41 -12.27 -0.91 5.48
C HIS A 41 -11.64 -1.96 6.42
N ARG A 42 -10.41 -1.75 6.92
CA ARG A 42 -9.75 -2.64 7.88
C ARG A 42 -8.68 -1.94 8.72
N LEU A 43 -8.13 -2.69 9.68
CA LEU A 43 -6.91 -2.30 10.39
C LEU A 43 -5.66 -2.63 9.56
N SER A 44 -4.58 -1.89 9.83
CA SER A 44 -3.24 -2.15 9.34
C SER A 44 -2.24 -2.10 10.49
N PHE A 45 -1.22 -2.95 10.42
CA PHE A 45 -0.24 -3.11 11.49
C PHE A 45 1.17 -2.74 11.06
N ASP A 46 1.45 -2.86 9.77
CA ASP A 46 2.80 -2.78 9.21
C ASP A 46 3.02 -1.46 8.47
N LEU A 47 4.26 -1.08 8.19
CA LEU A 47 4.60 0.02 7.29
C LEU A 47 5.38 -0.49 6.08
N ASP A 48 4.75 -0.51 4.92
CA ASP A 48 5.42 -0.73 3.64
C ASP A 48 6.03 0.60 3.15
N LEU A 49 7.36 0.70 3.08
CA LEU A 49 8.10 1.87 2.60
C LEU A 49 8.74 1.58 1.24
N PHE A 50 8.26 2.25 0.19
CA PHE A 50 8.72 2.08 -1.18
C PHE A 50 9.76 3.12 -1.56
N VAL A 51 10.94 2.67 -2.01
CA VAL A 51 11.93 3.52 -2.67
C VAL A 51 11.72 3.53 -4.18
N GLY A 52 11.51 4.73 -4.74
CA GLY A 52 11.02 4.92 -6.12
C GLY A 52 12.05 5.03 -7.24
N ASP A 53 13.35 5.15 -6.95
CA ASP A 53 14.35 5.45 -7.99
C ASP A 53 14.67 4.20 -8.87
N PRO A 54 14.67 4.34 -10.22
CA PRO A 54 15.12 3.31 -11.17
C PRO A 54 16.61 2.90 -11.11
N ALA A 55 17.48 3.64 -10.39
CA ALA A 55 18.89 3.24 -10.21
C ALA A 55 19.00 1.85 -9.54
N PRO A 56 20.05 1.03 -9.78
CA PRO A 56 19.97 -0.43 -9.62
C PRO A 56 19.39 -0.79 -8.25
N ARG A 57 18.15 -1.30 -8.26
CA ARG A 57 17.24 -1.47 -7.10
C ARG A 57 17.89 -2.08 -5.86
N ALA A 58 18.99 -2.81 -6.04
CA ALA A 58 19.82 -3.40 -4.99
C ALA A 58 20.67 -2.38 -4.19
N GLY A 59 21.05 -1.25 -4.77
CA GLY A 59 22.00 -0.31 -4.17
C GLY A 59 21.45 0.41 -2.95
N HIS A 60 20.20 0.88 -3.00
CA HIS A 60 19.59 1.66 -1.93
C HIS A 60 19.41 0.84 -0.64
N LEU A 61 18.82 -0.34 -0.75
CA LEU A 61 18.62 -1.24 0.39
C LEU A 61 19.97 -1.72 0.96
N HIS A 62 20.93 -2.03 0.08
CA HIS A 62 22.27 -2.38 0.52
C HIS A 62 22.97 -1.25 1.26
N ARG A 63 22.89 0.00 0.79
CA ARG A 63 23.47 1.17 1.46
C ARG A 63 22.81 1.45 2.82
N LEU A 64 21.48 1.33 2.91
CA LEU A 64 20.77 1.40 4.18
C LEU A 64 21.31 0.35 5.16
N MET A 65 21.40 -0.91 4.74
CA MET A 65 21.92 -2.00 5.58
C MET A 65 23.38 -1.74 6.00
N ALA A 66 24.21 -1.26 5.09
CA ALA A 66 25.61 -0.92 5.35
C ALA A 66 25.78 0.26 6.31
N SER A 67 24.79 1.14 6.43
CA SER A 67 24.81 2.26 7.38
C SER A 67 24.71 1.83 8.85
N GLY A 68 24.27 0.60 9.11
CA GLY A 68 24.01 0.08 10.46
C GLY A 68 22.68 0.55 11.07
N LEU A 69 21.97 1.50 10.46
CA LEU A 69 20.71 2.05 10.98
C LEU A 69 19.65 0.97 11.25
N PRO A 70 19.34 0.03 10.33
CA PRO A 70 18.40 -1.06 10.62
C PRO A 70 18.67 -1.82 11.93
N ARG A 71 19.94 -2.15 12.18
CA ARG A 71 20.36 -2.92 13.36
C ARG A 71 20.41 -2.09 14.64
N SER A 72 20.38 -0.76 14.54
CA SER A 72 20.21 0.11 15.71
C SER A 72 18.76 0.34 16.10
N LEU A 73 17.81 0.10 15.17
CA LEU A 73 16.38 0.26 15.42
C LEU A 73 15.76 -1.01 16.02
N THR A 74 16.10 -2.19 15.48
CA THR A 74 15.62 -3.48 15.99
C THR A 74 16.70 -4.57 15.89
N SER A 75 16.58 -5.59 16.74
CA SER A 75 17.39 -6.81 16.69
C SER A 75 16.97 -7.80 15.60
N ASP A 76 15.72 -7.75 15.12
CA ASP A 76 15.22 -8.63 14.07
C ASP A 76 15.18 -7.91 12.71
N VAL A 77 16.21 -8.19 11.90
CA VAL A 77 16.43 -7.58 10.59
C VAL A 77 16.63 -8.68 9.55
N GLN A 78 15.75 -8.70 8.55
CA GLN A 78 15.78 -9.66 7.45
C GLN A 78 16.11 -8.95 6.14
N TYR A 79 17.09 -9.46 5.39
CA TYR A 79 17.49 -8.90 4.10
C TYR A 79 17.78 -10.00 3.09
N PRO A 80 16.74 -10.55 2.43
CA PRO A 80 16.92 -11.55 1.36
C PRO A 80 17.43 -10.95 0.03
N GLY A 81 17.60 -9.62 -0.04
CA GLY A 81 18.28 -8.93 -1.14
C GLY A 81 17.38 -8.00 -1.97
N ASN A 82 16.08 -8.28 -2.03
CA ASN A 82 15.09 -7.46 -2.77
C ASN A 82 14.19 -6.60 -1.87
N PHE A 83 14.22 -6.85 -0.55
CA PHE A 83 13.56 -6.04 0.47
C PHE A 83 14.36 -6.09 1.76
N VAL A 84 14.17 -5.10 2.63
CA VAL A 84 14.62 -5.14 4.04
C VAL A 84 13.37 -5.18 4.90
N LYS A 85 13.27 -6.15 5.80
CA LYS A 85 12.19 -6.26 6.78
C LYS A 85 12.76 -6.05 8.17
N LEU A 86 12.13 -5.16 8.93
CA LEU A 86 12.45 -4.85 10.32
C LEU A 86 11.26 -5.23 11.17
N VAL A 87 11.46 -6.03 12.22
CA VAL A 87 10.37 -6.54 13.06
C VAL A 87 10.53 -6.03 14.48
N TRP A 88 9.44 -5.53 15.07
CA TRP A 88 9.35 -5.18 16.48
C TRP A 88 8.35 -6.12 17.16
N ASP A 89 8.84 -6.92 18.11
CA ASP A 89 8.03 -7.86 18.87
C ASP A 89 6.79 -7.16 19.46
N ASP A 90 5.64 -7.80 19.29
CA ASP A 90 4.31 -7.32 19.72
C ASP A 90 3.81 -6.01 19.10
N ILE A 91 4.61 -5.32 18.29
CA ILE A 91 4.24 -4.06 17.63
C ILE A 91 3.85 -4.32 16.16
N GLY A 92 4.79 -4.74 15.31
CA GLY A 92 4.57 -4.89 13.87
C GLY A 92 5.89 -4.87 13.09
N GLU A 93 5.80 -4.71 11.77
CA GLU A 93 6.97 -4.68 10.88
C GLU A 93 7.04 -3.43 10.00
N ILE A 94 8.27 -3.02 9.63
CA ILE A 94 8.55 -2.07 8.56
C ILE A 94 9.21 -2.83 7.41
N ASP A 95 8.55 -2.81 6.26
CA ASP A 95 9.03 -3.43 5.02
C ASP A 95 9.54 -2.36 4.06
N LEU A 96 10.85 -2.34 3.80
CA LEU A 96 11.44 -1.49 2.79
C LEU A 96 11.55 -2.24 1.46
N LEU A 97 10.88 -1.69 0.45
CA LEU A 97 10.65 -2.32 -0.84
C LEU A 97 11.22 -1.45 -1.96
N ALA A 98 12.03 -2.05 -2.84
CA ALA A 98 12.54 -1.38 -4.02
C ALA A 98 11.60 -1.59 -5.21
N ALA A 99 10.60 -0.73 -5.36
CA ALA A 99 9.66 -0.77 -6.49
C ALA A 99 9.39 0.63 -7.05
N ALA A 100 9.61 0.77 -8.36
CA ALA A 100 9.33 1.99 -9.10
C ALA A 100 7.83 2.32 -9.07
N PRO A 101 7.45 3.60 -9.22
CA PRO A 101 6.08 3.99 -9.53
C PRO A 101 5.50 3.21 -10.72
N LEU A 102 4.22 2.84 -10.64
CA LEU A 102 3.47 2.26 -11.77
C LEU A 102 2.42 3.24 -12.33
N THR A 103 2.14 4.32 -11.62
CA THR A 103 1.20 5.37 -12.00
C THR A 103 1.87 6.74 -12.10
N PRO A 104 1.31 7.70 -12.87
CA PRO A 104 1.90 9.04 -13.04
C PRO A 104 1.87 9.93 -11.79
N HIS A 105 0.93 9.71 -10.87
CA HIS A 105 0.78 10.46 -9.61
C HIS A 105 0.85 9.50 -8.43
N PRO A 106 2.04 8.96 -8.13
CA PRO A 106 2.15 7.83 -7.23
C PRO A 106 2.07 8.22 -5.76
N GLY A 107 2.14 9.52 -5.42
CA GLY A 107 2.31 10.02 -4.06
C GLY A 107 1.30 11.11 -3.67
N ILE A 108 0.86 11.10 -2.41
CA ILE A 108 0.11 12.18 -1.76
C ILE A 108 0.82 12.58 -0.46
N PRO A 109 1.25 13.85 -0.31
CA PRO A 109 1.92 14.30 0.91
C PRO A 109 0.92 14.44 2.07
N VAL A 110 1.28 13.93 3.24
CA VAL A 110 0.54 14.10 4.50
C VAL A 110 1.50 14.36 5.65
N ARG A 111 0.98 14.83 6.77
CA ARG A 111 1.74 14.99 8.01
C ARG A 111 1.03 14.32 9.16
N VAL A 112 1.72 13.44 9.88
CA VAL A 112 1.17 12.70 11.03
C VAL A 112 2.02 13.03 12.25
N GLN A 113 1.43 13.66 13.27
CA GLN A 113 2.16 14.09 14.49
C GLN A 113 3.46 14.87 14.21
N GLY A 114 3.47 15.69 13.15
CA GLY A 114 4.65 16.46 12.78
C GLY A 114 5.63 15.74 11.85
N VAL A 115 5.48 14.43 11.63
CA VAL A 115 6.28 13.64 10.68
C VAL A 115 5.72 13.80 9.28
N ASP A 116 6.54 14.23 8.33
CA ASP A 116 6.16 14.34 6.92
C ASP A 116 6.22 12.97 6.25
N LEU A 117 5.09 12.52 5.71
CA LEU A 117 4.97 11.26 4.98
C LEU A 117 4.53 11.53 3.53
N CYS A 118 4.91 10.62 2.64
CA CYS A 118 4.39 10.55 1.29
C CYS A 118 3.60 9.24 1.16
N LEU A 119 2.27 9.31 1.07
CA LEU A 119 1.42 8.13 0.93
C LEU A 119 1.36 7.69 -0.53
N GLU A 120 1.42 6.39 -0.82
CA GLU A 120 1.08 5.94 -2.16
C GLU A 120 -0.39 6.22 -2.48
N HIS A 121 -0.65 6.78 -3.66
CA HIS A 121 -2.02 6.98 -4.15
C HIS A 121 -2.77 5.63 -4.17
N PRO A 122 -4.09 5.57 -3.85
CA PRO A 122 -4.83 4.30 -3.86
C PRO A 122 -4.72 3.52 -5.19
N GLU A 123 -4.70 4.22 -6.33
CA GLU A 123 -4.41 3.59 -7.64
C GLU A 123 -3.02 2.98 -7.73
N GLU A 124 -1.99 3.62 -7.18
CA GLU A 124 -0.63 3.06 -7.13
C GLU A 124 -0.61 1.78 -6.30
N VAL A 125 -1.25 1.79 -5.12
CA VAL A 125 -1.34 0.62 -4.24
C VAL A 125 -2.07 -0.54 -4.92
N VAL A 126 -3.24 -0.27 -5.51
CA VAL A 126 -4.04 -1.29 -6.20
C VAL A 126 -3.32 -1.81 -7.44
N THR A 127 -2.71 -0.94 -8.24
CA THR A 127 -1.91 -1.34 -9.42
C THR A 127 -0.77 -2.26 -9.01
N LYS A 128 0.00 -1.92 -7.97
CA LYS A 128 1.11 -2.75 -7.47
C LYS A 128 0.64 -4.10 -6.94
N LYS A 129 -0.50 -4.15 -6.24
CA LYS A 129 -1.09 -5.42 -5.78
C LYS A 129 -1.40 -6.34 -6.97
N LEU A 130 -2.07 -5.80 -7.99
CA LEU A 130 -2.40 -6.59 -9.19
C LEU A 130 -1.14 -7.01 -9.96
N VAL A 131 -0.26 -6.05 -10.29
CA VAL A 131 0.93 -6.31 -11.11
C VAL A 131 1.92 -7.26 -10.42
N TYR A 132 2.16 -7.11 -9.12
CA TYR A 132 3.18 -7.91 -8.41
C TYR A 132 2.64 -9.16 -7.72
N ARG A 133 1.35 -9.22 -7.37
CA ARG A 133 0.79 -10.34 -6.58
C ARG A 133 -0.21 -11.19 -7.34
N ALA A 134 -0.95 -10.64 -8.30
CA ALA A 134 -1.86 -11.42 -9.14
C ALA A 134 -1.11 -12.08 -10.33
N THR A 135 0.04 -12.70 -10.05
CA THR A 135 0.86 -13.35 -11.07
C THR A 135 0.33 -14.72 -11.48
N SER A 136 -0.47 -15.33 -10.61
CA SER A 136 -1.26 -16.54 -10.85
C SER A 136 -2.44 -16.59 -9.89
N PRO A 137 -3.49 -17.40 -10.15
CA PRO A 137 -4.63 -17.52 -9.25
C PRO A 137 -4.24 -17.93 -7.82
N ALA A 138 -3.27 -18.85 -7.69
CA ALA A 138 -2.78 -19.32 -6.40
C ALA A 138 -2.01 -18.26 -5.60
N ALA A 139 -1.46 -17.23 -6.26
CA ALA A 139 -0.75 -16.14 -5.60
C ALA A 139 -1.70 -15.07 -5.02
N VAL A 140 -2.95 -15.02 -5.46
CA VAL A 140 -3.94 -14.03 -5.04
C VAL A 140 -4.36 -14.25 -3.58
N LYS A 141 -4.30 -13.18 -2.80
CA LYS A 141 -4.73 -13.14 -1.39
C LYS A 141 -6.08 -12.45 -1.27
N GLY A 142 -6.92 -12.94 -0.37
CA GLY A 142 -8.23 -12.34 -0.07
C GLY A 142 -8.10 -10.90 0.40
N ARG A 143 -7.03 -10.57 1.15
CA ARG A 143 -6.72 -9.17 1.53
C ARG A 143 -6.53 -8.25 0.34
N ASP A 144 -5.92 -8.72 -0.75
CA ASP A 144 -5.67 -7.88 -1.92
C ASP A 144 -7.00 -7.62 -2.64
N ILE A 145 -7.85 -8.63 -2.81
CA ILE A 145 -9.19 -8.47 -3.39
C ILE A 145 -10.07 -7.54 -2.53
N TYR A 146 -9.99 -7.70 -1.21
CA TYR A 146 -10.71 -6.87 -0.24
C TYR A 146 -10.34 -5.39 -0.35
N ASP A 147 -9.04 -5.10 -0.36
CA ASP A 147 -8.50 -3.73 -0.51
C ASP A 147 -8.97 -3.12 -1.84
N ILE A 148 -8.92 -3.90 -2.94
CA ILE A 148 -9.35 -3.43 -4.27
C ILE A 148 -10.85 -3.14 -4.29
N HIS A 149 -11.68 -4.04 -3.75
CA HIS A 149 -13.12 -3.86 -3.66
C HIS A 149 -13.49 -2.61 -2.86
N ALA A 150 -12.82 -2.39 -1.71
CA ALA A 150 -13.01 -1.19 -0.90
C ALA A 150 -12.64 0.10 -1.65
N CYS A 151 -11.50 0.10 -2.34
CA CYS A 151 -11.07 1.26 -3.11
C CYS A 151 -12.02 1.57 -4.27
N LEU A 152 -12.51 0.55 -4.98
CA LEU A 152 -13.46 0.72 -6.07
C LEU A 152 -14.80 1.26 -5.55
N GLY A 153 -15.34 0.66 -4.49
CA GLY A 153 -16.61 1.08 -3.90
C GLY A 153 -16.57 2.50 -3.32
N ALA A 154 -15.41 2.97 -2.87
CA ALA A 154 -15.19 4.33 -2.39
C ALA A 154 -14.87 5.34 -3.51
N GLY A 155 -14.77 4.90 -4.78
CA GLY A 155 -14.38 5.76 -5.90
C GLY A 155 -12.93 6.25 -5.85
N LEU A 156 -12.06 5.52 -5.14
CA LEU A 156 -10.63 5.82 -4.98
C LEU A 156 -9.76 5.22 -6.09
N VAL A 157 -10.35 4.45 -7.00
CA VAL A 157 -9.70 3.90 -8.20
C VAL A 157 -10.61 4.05 -9.41
N ARG A 158 -10.02 4.30 -10.58
CA ARG A 158 -10.71 4.30 -11.88
C ARG A 158 -10.37 3.02 -12.63
N PRO A 159 -11.38 2.18 -12.96
CA PRO A 159 -11.16 0.98 -13.75
C PRO A 159 -10.37 1.22 -15.05
N SER A 160 -10.66 2.32 -15.75
CA SER A 160 -9.98 2.68 -17.00
C SER A 160 -8.51 3.06 -16.85
N ASN A 161 -8.10 3.64 -15.71
CA ASN A 161 -6.69 3.93 -15.43
C ASN A 161 -5.91 2.64 -15.19
N LEU A 162 -6.51 1.73 -14.40
CA LEU A 162 -5.92 0.42 -14.06
C LEU A 162 -5.74 -0.47 -15.29
N ALA A 163 -6.74 -0.52 -16.18
CA ALA A 163 -6.71 -1.34 -17.39
C ALA A 163 -5.52 -1.01 -18.32
N GLY A 164 -5.05 0.25 -18.32
CA GLY A 164 -3.90 0.67 -19.13
C GLY A 164 -2.55 0.16 -18.64
N VAL A 165 -2.46 -0.31 -17.39
CA VAL A 165 -1.17 -0.66 -16.73
C VAL A 165 -1.12 -2.11 -16.26
N VAL A 166 -2.23 -2.64 -15.74
CA VAL A 166 -2.25 -3.91 -14.99
C VAL A 166 -2.12 -5.15 -15.88
N GLY A 167 -2.56 -5.09 -17.15
CA GLY A 167 -2.61 -6.26 -18.04
C GLY A 167 -3.81 -7.16 -17.73
N ALA A 168 -4.46 -7.67 -18.78
CA ALA A 168 -5.69 -8.47 -18.67
C ALA A 168 -5.47 -9.75 -17.85
N GLU A 169 -4.28 -10.36 -17.98
CA GLU A 169 -3.94 -11.63 -17.32
C GLU A 169 -3.94 -11.53 -15.79
N ARG A 170 -3.71 -10.34 -15.23
CA ARG A 170 -3.77 -10.11 -13.78
C ARG A 170 -5.21 -10.10 -13.29
N PHE A 171 -6.13 -9.53 -14.05
CA PHE A 171 -7.55 -9.57 -13.73
C PHE A 171 -8.10 -10.99 -13.86
N ASP A 172 -7.70 -11.71 -14.92
CA ASP A 172 -8.06 -13.12 -15.11
C ASP A 172 -7.60 -13.97 -13.92
N ALA A 173 -6.36 -13.79 -13.46
CA ALA A 173 -5.85 -14.51 -12.29
C ALA A 173 -6.68 -14.27 -11.03
N VAL A 174 -7.17 -13.05 -10.80
CA VAL A 174 -8.03 -12.73 -9.65
C VAL A 174 -9.42 -13.34 -9.79
N LEU A 175 -10.03 -13.26 -10.99
CA LEU A 175 -11.33 -13.85 -11.26
C LEU A 175 -11.30 -15.38 -11.13
N GLU A 176 -10.24 -16.00 -11.63
CA GLU A 176 -9.98 -17.43 -11.51
C GLU A 176 -9.81 -17.85 -10.03
N ALA A 177 -9.06 -17.07 -9.24
CA ALA A 177 -8.92 -17.32 -7.80
C ALA A 177 -10.27 -17.25 -7.07
N LEU A 178 -11.11 -16.27 -7.41
CA LEU A 178 -12.48 -16.14 -6.89
C LEU A 178 -13.44 -17.22 -7.36
N GLU A 179 -13.07 -18.05 -8.34
CA GLU A 179 -13.86 -19.18 -8.78
C GLU A 179 -13.41 -20.48 -8.12
N TYR A 180 -12.10 -20.74 -8.11
CA TYR A 180 -11.56 -22.01 -7.64
C TYR A 180 -11.26 -22.05 -6.14
N ASP A 181 -11.07 -20.90 -5.49
CA ASP A 181 -10.60 -20.82 -4.10
C ASP A 181 -11.38 -19.81 -3.26
N THR A 182 -12.68 -19.69 -3.57
CA THR A 182 -13.61 -18.76 -2.93
C THR A 182 -13.60 -18.91 -1.42
N ASP A 183 -13.63 -20.14 -0.90
CA ASP A 183 -13.72 -20.39 0.54
C ASP A 183 -12.50 -19.87 1.30
N ARG A 184 -11.28 -20.11 0.79
CA ARG A 184 -10.06 -19.56 1.39
C ARG A 184 -10.07 -18.03 1.33
N ILE A 185 -10.38 -17.47 0.16
CA ILE A 185 -10.44 -16.00 -0.02
C ILE A 185 -11.41 -15.38 0.98
N MET A 186 -12.60 -15.96 1.12
CA MET A 186 -13.61 -15.43 2.03
C MET A 186 -13.24 -15.62 3.49
N GLU A 187 -12.50 -16.66 3.84
CA GLU A 187 -11.97 -16.80 5.20
C GLU A 187 -10.97 -15.69 5.52
N GLU A 188 -10.00 -15.43 4.64
CA GLU A 188 -9.06 -14.31 4.79
C GLU A 188 -9.81 -12.96 4.88
N VAL A 189 -10.86 -12.76 4.07
CA VAL A 189 -11.68 -11.54 4.12
C VAL A 189 -12.40 -11.39 5.47
N ARG A 190 -12.93 -12.47 6.04
CA ARG A 190 -13.62 -12.45 7.34
C ARG A 190 -12.69 -12.07 8.48
N GLU A 191 -11.43 -12.50 8.44
CA GLU A 191 -10.41 -12.14 9.44
C GLU A 191 -10.06 -10.64 9.41
N LEU A 192 -10.17 -10.01 8.23
CA LEU A 192 -9.87 -8.58 8.04
C LEU A 192 -11.07 -7.68 8.30
N SER A 193 -12.27 -8.19 7.98
CA SER A 193 -13.50 -7.42 7.92
C SER A 193 -13.84 -6.83 9.29
N GLN A 194 -13.94 -5.50 9.32
CA GLN A 194 -14.72 -4.85 10.36
C GLN A 194 -16.20 -5.07 10.05
N ARG A 195 -17.04 -5.30 11.06
CA ARG A 195 -18.48 -5.66 10.90
C ARG A 195 -19.29 -4.75 9.95
N ARG A 196 -18.82 -3.54 9.64
CA ARG A 196 -19.50 -2.59 8.74
C ARG A 196 -19.15 -2.77 7.25
N PHE A 197 -18.09 -3.51 6.93
CA PHE A 197 -17.64 -3.74 5.56
C PHE A 197 -17.41 -5.25 5.35
N ALA A 198 -18.48 -5.96 4.98
CA ALA A 198 -18.51 -7.41 4.85
C ALA A 198 -19.07 -7.80 3.47
N PRO A 199 -18.25 -7.71 2.40
CA PRO A 199 -18.70 -8.04 1.05
C PRO A 199 -19.02 -9.52 0.92
N SER A 200 -20.03 -9.84 0.12
CA SER A 200 -20.28 -11.22 -0.31
C SER A 200 -19.31 -11.64 -1.42
N PRO A 201 -19.16 -12.96 -1.70
CA PRO A 201 -18.39 -13.42 -2.86
C PRO A 201 -18.86 -12.78 -4.17
N ASP A 202 -20.16 -12.57 -4.32
CA ASP A 202 -20.75 -11.95 -5.51
C ASP A 202 -20.39 -10.47 -5.64
N ASP A 203 -20.26 -9.76 -4.51
CA ASP A 203 -19.82 -8.36 -4.52
C ASP A 203 -18.35 -8.25 -4.96
N LEU A 204 -17.49 -9.13 -4.44
CA LEU A 204 -16.08 -9.19 -4.86
C LEU A 204 -15.96 -9.52 -6.35
N ARG A 205 -16.70 -10.53 -6.82
CA ARG A 205 -16.73 -10.93 -8.24
C ARG A 205 -17.22 -9.78 -9.12
N ARG A 206 -18.29 -9.08 -8.72
CA ARG A 206 -18.82 -7.92 -9.47
C ARG A 206 -17.76 -6.83 -9.63
N SER A 207 -17.06 -6.47 -8.56
CA SER A 207 -15.98 -5.48 -8.62
C SER A 207 -14.84 -5.91 -9.53
N MET A 208 -14.42 -7.18 -9.48
CA MET A 208 -13.34 -7.66 -10.35
C MET A 208 -13.77 -7.71 -11.81
N LEU A 209 -15.02 -8.08 -12.11
CA LEU A 209 -15.57 -8.04 -13.47
C LEU A 209 -15.65 -6.61 -14.01
N GLU A 210 -16.03 -5.64 -13.17
CA GLU A 210 -16.02 -4.21 -13.54
C GLU A 210 -14.62 -3.75 -13.94
N LEU A 211 -13.60 -4.10 -13.16
CA LEU A 211 -12.21 -3.78 -13.48
C LEU A 211 -11.72 -4.48 -14.74
N ALA A 212 -11.99 -5.79 -14.87
CA ALA A 212 -11.56 -6.60 -16.01
C ALA A 212 -12.20 -6.16 -17.34
N SER A 213 -13.43 -5.63 -17.28
CA SER A 213 -14.19 -5.21 -18.47
C SER A 213 -13.90 -3.76 -18.88
N ALA A 214 -13.11 -3.03 -18.11
CA ALA A 214 -12.84 -1.63 -18.37
C ALA A 214 -11.94 -1.46 -19.60
N SER A 215 -12.34 -0.56 -20.49
CA SER A 215 -11.45 -0.13 -21.57
C SER A 215 -10.37 0.81 -21.01
N PRO A 216 -9.10 0.65 -21.41
CA PRO A 216 -8.04 1.54 -20.96
C PRO A 216 -8.34 2.97 -21.40
N ALA A 217 -8.12 3.92 -20.50
CA ALA A 217 -8.17 5.33 -20.87
C ALA A 217 -7.02 5.65 -21.85
N MET A 218 -7.27 6.58 -22.78
CA MET A 218 -6.24 7.06 -23.71
C MET A 218 -5.06 7.71 -22.98
N ASP A 219 -5.38 8.49 -21.94
CA ASP A 219 -4.44 9.12 -21.01
C ASP A 219 -4.91 8.84 -19.58
N PHE A 220 -3.98 8.87 -18.62
CA PHE A 220 -4.32 8.75 -17.20
C PHE A 220 -5.25 9.88 -16.78
N VAL A 221 -6.40 9.54 -16.20
CA VAL A 221 -7.38 10.52 -15.75
C VAL A 221 -7.09 10.87 -14.29
N GLU A 222 -6.55 12.06 -14.06
CA GLU A 222 -6.38 12.60 -12.71
C GLU A 222 -7.73 12.86 -12.02
N TYR A 223 -7.78 12.60 -10.71
CA TYR A 223 -8.87 13.00 -9.82
C TYR A 223 -8.33 13.12 -8.41
N GLY A 224 -8.94 13.98 -7.61
CA GLY A 224 -8.59 14.06 -6.20
C GLY A 224 -9.12 12.83 -5.48
N ALA A 225 -8.24 12.03 -4.89
CA ALA A 225 -8.62 11.10 -3.83
C ALA A 225 -8.84 11.93 -2.55
N PRO A 226 -10.10 12.21 -2.15
CA PRO A 226 -10.34 13.08 -1.01
C PRO A 226 -9.80 12.41 0.25
N LEU A 227 -8.86 13.07 0.91
CA LEU A 227 -8.35 12.64 2.20
C LEU A 227 -9.47 12.79 3.23
N ASN A 228 -9.85 11.68 3.88
CA ASN A 228 -10.79 11.69 4.99
C ASN A 228 -10.11 11.10 6.23
N PHE A 229 -9.53 12.00 7.03
CA PHE A 229 -8.77 11.57 8.19
C PHE A 229 -9.62 11.26 9.42
N GLU A 230 -10.88 11.71 9.48
CA GLU A 230 -11.68 11.69 10.72
C GLU A 230 -11.78 10.29 11.31
N HIS A 231 -12.03 9.29 10.47
CA HIS A 231 -12.14 7.90 10.92
C HIS A 231 -10.80 7.37 11.46
N LEU A 232 -9.68 7.76 10.84
CA LEU A 232 -8.35 7.30 11.20
C LEU A 232 -7.88 8.00 12.46
N GLU A 233 -8.02 9.33 12.55
CA GLU A 233 -7.72 10.14 13.74
C GLU A 233 -8.49 9.61 14.96
N ALA A 234 -9.77 9.28 14.80
CA ALA A 234 -10.60 8.69 15.86
C ALA A 234 -10.07 7.31 16.32
N ARG A 235 -9.46 6.53 15.42
CA ARG A 235 -8.92 5.19 15.72
C ARG A 235 -7.51 5.23 16.34
N ILE A 236 -6.66 6.15 15.90
CA ILE A 236 -5.25 6.21 16.31
C ILE A 236 -4.96 7.27 17.37
N GLY A 237 -5.86 8.23 17.58
CA GLY A 237 -5.68 9.32 18.54
C GLY A 237 -4.56 10.30 18.16
N LEU A 238 -4.18 10.33 16.88
CA LEU A 238 -3.12 11.18 16.35
C LEU A 238 -3.69 12.22 15.40
N ARG A 239 -3.09 13.41 15.38
CA ARG A 239 -3.45 14.49 14.45
C ARG A 239 -2.82 14.24 13.08
N ILE A 240 -3.63 14.35 12.04
CA ILE A 240 -3.25 14.19 10.63
C ILE A 240 -3.58 15.48 9.88
N GLU A 241 -2.64 15.93 9.04
CA GLU A 241 -2.79 17.12 8.23
C GLU A 241 -2.44 16.82 6.77
N ALA A 242 -3.11 17.49 5.84
CA ALA A 242 -2.69 17.46 4.44
C ALA A 242 -1.30 18.09 4.31
N GLY A 243 -0.39 17.42 3.62
CA GLY A 243 0.95 17.95 3.39
C GLY A 243 0.92 19.00 2.28
N THR A 244 1.77 20.03 2.42
CA THR A 244 1.81 21.16 1.46
C THR A 244 3.06 21.15 0.57
N ASP A 245 4.03 20.27 0.82
CA ASP A 245 5.30 20.24 0.09
C ASP A 245 5.36 19.03 -0.85
N ALA A 246 4.82 19.18 -2.06
CA ALA A 246 4.84 18.14 -3.09
C ALA A 246 6.27 17.71 -3.50
N ARG A 247 7.30 18.55 -3.23
CA ARG A 247 8.71 18.17 -3.48
C ARG A 247 9.20 17.04 -2.56
N ARG A 248 8.53 16.83 -1.43
CA ARG A 248 8.77 15.73 -0.49
C ARG A 248 7.91 14.50 -0.81
N CYS A 249 7.18 14.53 -1.91
CA CYS A 249 6.32 13.43 -2.37
C CYS A 249 6.16 13.46 -3.90
N PRO A 250 7.27 13.29 -4.66
CA PRO A 250 7.25 13.28 -6.11
C PRO A 250 6.65 12.01 -6.70
#